data_AF-A0A1Q7Y7T8-F1
#
_entry.id   AF-A0A1Q7Y7T8-F1
#
_cell.length_a   1.000
_cell.length_b   1.000
_cell.length_c   1.000
_cell.angle_alpha   90.00
_cell.angle_beta   90.00
_cell.angle_gamma   90.00
#
_symmetry.space_group_name_H-M   'P 1'
#
loop_
_entity.id
_entity.type
_entity.pdbx_description
1 polymer ?
#
loop_
_entity_poly.entity_id
_entity_poly.type
_entity_poly.pdbx_seq_one_letter_code
_entity_poly.pdbx_strand_id
1 'polypeptide(L)'
;MRRGASRAACQRRDRYQIPQFVQQYKIQYALGFPDDEMTDALMYDDDSIPQTFVFDQKGRLVQRFVGYDDNMPHEMEQLIQKAVTRDSF
;
A
#
# COMPACT_ATOMS: atom_id res chain seq x y z
N MET A 1 -10.59 -6.60 -28.44
CA MET A 1 -9.67 -5.46 -28.27
C MET A 1 -10.45 -4.17 -28.02
N ARG A 2 -10.73 -3.81 -26.76
CA ARG A 2 -11.17 -2.45 -26.39
C ARG A 2 -10.77 -2.14 -24.94
N ARG A 3 -10.28 -0.91 -24.75
CA ARG A 3 -10.09 -0.14 -23.51
C ARG A 3 -8.69 -0.14 -22.87
N GLY A 4 -7.77 0.56 -23.53
CA GLY A 4 -6.57 1.15 -22.94
C GLY A 4 -6.67 2.68 -22.79
N ALA A 5 -7.82 3.21 -22.34
CA ALA A 5 -8.07 4.66 -22.34
C ALA A 5 -8.74 5.20 -21.06
N SER A 6 -8.53 4.56 -19.89
CA SER A 6 -9.17 5.01 -18.64
C SER A 6 -8.29 4.87 -17.38
N ARG A 7 -6.98 5.13 -17.48
CA ARG A 7 -6.09 5.23 -16.29
C ARG A 7 -5.37 6.58 -16.19
N ALA A 8 -4.89 7.13 -17.31
CA ALA A 8 -4.16 8.41 -17.32
C ALA A 8 -4.99 9.67 -16.97
N ALA A 9 -6.32 9.57 -16.89
CA ALA A 9 -7.20 10.70 -16.56
C ALA A 9 -7.48 10.83 -15.05
N CYS A 10 -7.48 9.74 -14.28
CA CYS A 10 -7.74 9.75 -12.83
C CYS A 10 -6.60 10.40 -12.03
N GLN A 11 -5.35 10.12 -12.41
CA GLN A 11 -4.16 10.60 -11.67
C GLN A 11 -4.04 12.13 -11.56
N ARG A 12 -4.74 12.91 -12.39
CA ARG A 12 -4.62 14.38 -12.42
C ARG A 12 -5.54 15.11 -11.43
N ARG A 13 -6.69 14.55 -11.04
CA ARG A 13 -7.63 15.23 -10.13
C ARG A 13 -7.38 14.85 -8.67
N ASP A 14 -7.04 13.59 -8.41
CA ASP A 14 -6.85 13.08 -7.05
C ASP A 14 -5.63 13.70 -6.35
N ARG A 15 -4.60 14.07 -7.13
CA ARG A 15 -3.39 14.74 -6.63
C ARG A 15 -3.67 16.05 -5.88
N TYR A 16 -4.78 16.74 -6.19
CA TYR A 16 -5.16 17.96 -5.47
C TYR A 16 -5.89 17.69 -4.16
N GLN A 17 -6.51 16.51 -4.01
CA GLN A 17 -7.27 16.12 -2.83
C GLN A 17 -6.39 15.44 -1.76
N ILE A 18 -5.32 14.77 -2.18
CA ILE A 18 -4.38 14.07 -1.29
C ILE A 18 -3.78 14.99 -0.20
N PRO A 19 -3.34 16.23 -0.48
CA PRO A 19 -2.79 17.10 0.57
C PRO A 19 -3.80 17.41 1.68
N GLN A 20 -5.07 17.61 1.34
CA GLN A 20 -6.13 17.84 2.33
C GLN A 20 -6.35 16.59 3.18
N PHE A 21 -6.36 15.41 2.56
CA PHE A 21 -6.46 14.13 3.26
C PHE A 21 -5.29 13.92 4.23
N VAL A 22 -4.06 14.19 3.81
CA VAL A 22 -2.86 14.11 4.67
C VAL A 22 -2.97 15.00 5.89
N GLN A 23 -3.44 16.24 5.70
CA GLN A 23 -3.62 17.20 6.79
C GLN A 23 -4.71 16.75 7.76
N GLN A 24 -5.86 16.29 7.24
CA GLN A 24 -7.00 15.86 8.06
C GLN A 24 -6.65 14.64 8.92
N TYR A 25 -6.00 13.63 8.34
CA TYR A 25 -5.69 12.38 9.02
C TYR A 25 -4.29 12.36 9.66
N LYS A 26 -3.57 13.48 9.60
CA LYS A 26 -2.22 13.64 10.18
C LYS A 26 -1.27 12.53 9.75
N ILE A 27 -1.26 12.22 8.45
CA ILE A 27 -0.39 11.20 7.89
C ILE A 27 1.06 11.67 7.96
N GLN A 28 1.91 10.90 8.65
CA GLN A 28 3.33 11.24 8.88
C GLN A 28 4.30 10.41 8.02
N TYR A 29 3.79 9.44 7.26
CA TYR A 29 4.60 8.61 6.37
C TYR A 29 4.65 9.19 4.95
N ALA A 30 5.72 8.85 4.22
CA ALA A 30 5.89 9.28 2.84
C ALA A 30 4.78 8.70 1.95
N LEU A 31 4.21 9.55 1.09
CA LEU A 31 3.25 9.13 0.08
C LEU A 31 3.94 8.98 -1.27
N GLY A 32 3.83 7.79 -1.84
CA GLY A 32 4.27 7.50 -3.21
C GLY A 32 3.11 7.50 -4.19
N PHE A 33 3.40 7.79 -5.44
CA PHE A 33 2.51 7.51 -6.56
C PHE A 33 3.11 6.34 -7.32
N PRO A 34 2.53 5.13 -7.22
CA PRO A 34 3.05 3.99 -7.95
C PRO A 34 2.88 4.23 -9.46
N ASP A 35 3.81 3.70 -10.24
CA ASP A 35 3.62 3.59 -11.68
C ASP A 35 2.63 2.46 -12.02
N ASP A 36 2.22 2.41 -13.28
CA ASP A 36 1.22 1.45 -13.74
C ASP A 36 1.77 0.01 -13.66
N GLU A 37 3.06 -0.21 -13.92
CA GLU A 37 3.69 -1.55 -13.86
C GLU A 37 3.71 -2.12 -12.44
N MET A 38 4.09 -1.31 -11.45
CA MET A 38 4.07 -1.71 -10.05
C MET A 38 2.65 -2.00 -9.57
N THR A 39 1.69 -1.14 -9.94
CA THR A 39 0.28 -1.32 -9.58
C THR A 39 -0.26 -2.62 -10.16
N ASP A 40 0.04 -2.91 -11.43
CA ASP A 40 -0.39 -4.14 -12.08
C ASP A 40 0.27 -5.36 -11.46
N ALA A 41 1.57 -5.31 -11.14
CA ALA A 41 2.26 -6.43 -10.51
C ALA A 41 1.73 -6.78 -9.12
N LEU A 42 1.36 -5.77 -8.31
CA LEU A 42 0.93 -5.98 -6.93
C LEU A 42 -0.58 -6.22 -6.78
N MET A 43 -1.40 -5.74 -7.71
CA MET A 43 -2.87 -5.81 -7.64
C MET A 43 -3.49 -6.67 -8.76
N TYR A 44 -2.69 -7.50 -9.44
CA TYR A 44 -3.15 -8.31 -10.59
C TYR A 44 -4.31 -9.26 -10.25
N ASP A 45 -4.23 -9.90 -9.09
CA ASP A 45 -5.10 -10.99 -8.65
C ASP A 45 -6.33 -10.50 -7.85
N ASP A 46 -6.19 -9.37 -7.18
CA ASP A 46 -7.24 -8.72 -6.39
C ASP A 46 -7.01 -7.21 -6.42
N ASP A 47 -8.01 -6.47 -6.94
CA ASP A 47 -8.00 -5.01 -7.08
C ASP A 47 -8.85 -4.29 -6.01
N SER A 48 -9.35 -5.03 -5.01
CA SER A 48 -10.11 -4.46 -3.91
C SER A 48 -9.23 -3.57 -3.03
N ILE A 49 -9.81 -2.54 -2.42
CA ILE A 49 -9.11 -1.60 -1.54
C ILE A 49 -9.81 -1.57 -0.16
N PRO A 50 -9.08 -1.31 0.94
CA PRO A 50 -7.63 -1.08 1.04
C PRO A 50 -6.79 -2.36 0.94
N GLN A 51 -5.52 -2.25 0.52
CA GLN A 51 -4.54 -3.34 0.62
C GLN A 51 -3.25 -2.89 1.28
N THR A 52 -2.65 -3.77 2.05
CA THR A 52 -1.37 -3.52 2.73
C THR A 52 -0.38 -4.64 2.43
N PHE A 53 0.82 -4.28 2.02
CA PHE A 53 1.91 -5.22 1.73
C PHE A 53 3.04 -5.00 2.74
N VAL A 54 3.48 -6.07 3.40
CA VAL A 54 4.60 -6.05 4.34
C VAL A 54 5.78 -6.76 3.70
N PHE A 55 6.88 -6.02 3.52
CA PHE A 55 8.13 -6.54 2.97
C PHE A 55 9.20 -6.67 4.07
N ASP A 56 10.06 -7.69 3.96
CA ASP A 56 11.24 -7.81 4.83
C ASP A 56 12.40 -6.92 4.34
N GLN A 57 13.47 -6.85 5.12
CA GLN A 57 14.66 -6.06 4.78
C GLN A 57 15.39 -6.53 3.50
N LYS A 58 15.08 -7.73 3.01
CA LYS A 58 15.60 -8.27 1.74
C LYS A 58 14.67 -7.94 0.57
N GLY A 59 13.60 -7.18 0.80
CA GLY A 59 12.60 -6.82 -0.20
C GLY A 59 11.63 -7.95 -0.56
N ARG A 60 11.55 -9.01 0.26
CA ARG A 60 10.63 -10.13 0.01
C ARG A 60 9.28 -9.85 0.65
N LEU A 61 8.20 -10.14 -0.06
CA LEU A 61 6.84 -10.03 0.47
C LEU A 61 6.65 -11.07 1.58
N VAL A 62 6.36 -10.61 2.79
CA VAL A 62 6.13 -11.44 3.98
C VAL A 62 4.64 -11.69 4.17
N GLN A 63 3.84 -10.64 4.01
CA GLN A 63 2.40 -10.70 4.21
C GLN A 63 1.69 -9.68 3.32
N ARG A 64 0.52 -10.07 2.82
CA ARG A 64 -0.44 -9.16 2.20
C ARG A 64 -1.75 -9.21 2.97
N PHE A 65 -2.33 -8.05 3.23
CA PHE A 65 -3.66 -7.89 3.80
C PHE A 65 -4.57 -7.26 2.76
N VAL A 66 -5.73 -7.88 2.54
CA VAL A 66 -6.77 -7.40 1.64
C VAL A 66 -7.97 -6.98 2.48
N GLY A 67 -8.33 -5.71 2.40
CA GLY A 67 -9.30 -5.08 3.29
C GLY A 67 -8.68 -4.57 4.59
N TYR A 68 -9.57 -4.14 5.49
CA TYR A 68 -9.24 -3.76 6.85
C TYR A 68 -10.20 -4.49 7.79
N ASP A 69 -9.66 -5.08 8.85
CA ASP A 69 -10.40 -5.66 9.96
C ASP A 69 -9.78 -5.22 11.30
N ASP A 70 -10.53 -5.32 12.39
CA ASP A 70 -10.12 -4.83 13.71
C ASP A 70 -8.95 -5.62 14.33
N ASN A 71 -8.68 -6.85 13.86
CA ASN A 71 -7.58 -7.67 14.35
C ASN A 71 -6.27 -7.41 13.57
N MET A 72 -6.38 -6.95 12.33
CA MET A 72 -5.24 -6.64 11.45
C MET A 72 -4.14 -5.81 12.13
N PRO A 73 -4.41 -4.73 12.90
CA PRO A 73 -3.36 -3.95 13.54
C PRO A 73 -2.49 -4.78 14.49
N HIS A 74 -3.10 -5.71 15.23
CA HIS A 74 -2.37 -6.57 16.16
C HIS A 74 -1.48 -7.57 15.44
N GLU A 75 -2.00 -8.19 14.39
CA GLU A 75 -1.23 -9.13 13.55
C GLU A 75 -0.06 -8.43 12.86
N MET A 76 -0.30 -7.22 12.34
CA MET A 76 0.74 -6.42 11.69
C MET A 76 1.85 -6.02 12.67
N GLU A 77 1.50 -5.57 13.89
CA GLU A 77 2.47 -5.22 14.94
C GLU A 77 3.36 -6.42 15.28
N GLN A 78 2.78 -7.61 15.46
CA GLN A 78 3.53 -8.83 15.72
C GLN A 78 4.49 -9.19 14.58
N LEU A 79 4.06 -9.03 13.33
CA LEU A 79 4.89 -9.29 12.15
C LEU A 79 6.06 -8.32 12.07
N ILE A 80 5.80 -7.03 12.26
CA ILE A 80 6.83 -5.98 12.26
C ILE A 80 7.83 -6.23 13.38
N GLN A 81 7.37 -6.50 14.61
CA GLN A 81 8.25 -6.78 15.74
C GLN A 81 9.15 -7.99 15.47
N LYS A 82 8.61 -9.08 14.89
CA LYS A 82 9.38 -10.25 14.47
C LYS A 82 10.42 -9.93 13.40
N ALA A 83 10.10 -9.03 12.48
CA ALA A 83 10.99 -8.62 11.39
C ALA A 83 12.14 -7.72 11.88
N VAL A 84 11.87 -6.80 12.81
CA VAL A 84 12.86 -5.81 13.29
C VAL A 84 13.77 -6.38 14.39
N THR A 85 13.25 -7.26 15.26
CA THR A 85 14.07 -7.84 16.36
C THR A 85 15.15 -8.79 15.84
N ARG A 86 15.02 -9.29 14.61
CA ARG A 86 15.92 -10.28 14.03
C ARG A 86 17.34 -9.75 13.72
N ASP A 87 17.55 -8.44 13.81
CA ASP A 87 18.83 -7.77 13.50
C ASP A 87 19.45 -7.04 14.71
N SER A 88 19.11 -7.42 15.94
CA SER A 88 19.80 -6.94 17.14
C SER A 88 21.03 -7.81 17.45
N PHE A 89 22.15 -7.56 16.77
CA PHE A 89 23.48 -8.02 17.18
C PHE A 89 24.54 -6.94 16.95
#